data_AF-A0A965R0R3-F1
#
_entry.id   AF-A0A965R0R3-F1
#
_cell.length_a   1.000
_cell.length_b   1.000
_cell.length_c   1.000
_cell.angle_alpha   90.00
_cell.angle_beta   90.00
_cell.angle_gamma   90.00
#
_symmetry.space_group_name_H-M   'P 1'
#
loop_
_entity.id
_entity.type
_entity.pdbx_description
1 polymer ?
#
loop_
_entity_poly.entity_id
_entity_poly.type
_entity_poly.pdbx_seq_one_letter_code
_entity_poly.pdbx_strand_id
1 'polypeptide(L)'
;MPINYVCCIVAVVFNALLSAQETLQNFPGSAYHFTITHRIPSLPVQDQGQTGTCWSFAGISFAESEIMRISGAPAPKLSEMFLVRAVYFQKTERYIRMHARANFGEGGEPHNLLNSWNNNGIVPLGVYDGKDHSANSQHLNNNYCHSGLDTQFVQFLQPIARHSGTILTQHYANATEALLQKYMGAPPERFNYNGKTYNAKSFAKTLPFKPEDYICFT
;
A
#
# COMPACT_ATOMS: atom_id res chain seq x y z
N MET A 1 -79.23 -18.56 20.56
CA MET A 1 -78.35 -18.15 21.69
C MET A 1 -76.96 -18.73 21.42
N PRO A 2 -75.88 -17.96 21.61
CA PRO A 2 -75.06 -17.46 20.49
C PRO A 2 -73.85 -18.32 20.12
N ILE A 3 -73.49 -18.26 18.84
CA ILE A 3 -72.27 -18.80 18.25
C ILE A 3 -71.14 -17.79 18.52
N ASN A 4 -70.13 -18.20 19.30
CA ASN A 4 -68.95 -17.39 19.58
C ASN A 4 -67.97 -17.46 18.41
N TYR A 5 -67.95 -16.42 17.57
CA TYR A 5 -66.87 -16.21 16.62
C TYR A 5 -65.68 -15.60 17.37
N VAL A 6 -64.67 -16.41 17.66
CA VAL A 6 -63.37 -15.92 18.12
C VAL A 6 -62.67 -15.29 16.91
N CYS A 7 -62.75 -13.96 16.81
CA CYS A 7 -62.01 -13.19 15.83
C CYS A 7 -60.54 -13.15 16.28
N CYS A 8 -59.71 -14.05 15.74
CA CYS A 8 -58.27 -13.99 15.90
C CYS A 8 -57.73 -12.76 15.15
N ILE A 9 -57.53 -11.65 15.86
CA ILE A 9 -56.77 -10.51 15.37
C ILE A 9 -55.31 -10.95 15.31
N VAL A 10 -54.85 -11.39 14.14
CA VAL A 10 -53.43 -11.55 13.85
C VAL A 10 -52.85 -10.14 13.71
N ALA A 11 -52.23 -9.64 14.76
CA ALA A 11 -51.44 -8.42 14.69
C ALA A 11 -50.23 -8.68 13.80
N VAL A 12 -50.33 -8.29 12.53
CA VAL A 12 -49.18 -8.23 11.62
C VAL A 12 -48.27 -7.13 12.13
N VAL A 13 -47.27 -7.48 12.93
CA VAL A 13 -46.19 -6.58 13.31
C VAL A 13 -45.35 -6.35 12.06
N PHE A 14 -45.64 -5.26 11.36
CA PHE A 14 -44.83 -4.75 10.27
C PHE A 14 -43.52 -4.26 10.89
N ASN A 15 -42.49 -5.11 10.93
CA ASN A 15 -41.13 -4.69 11.24
C ASN A 15 -40.66 -3.77 10.12
N ALA A 16 -40.90 -2.47 10.27
CA ALA A 16 -40.15 -1.47 9.54
C ALA A 16 -38.69 -1.63 9.94
N LEU A 17 -37.91 -2.29 9.09
CA LEU A 17 -36.46 -2.21 9.11
C LEU A 17 -36.10 -0.74 8.85
N LEU A 18 -36.07 0.05 9.92
CA LEU A 18 -35.36 1.31 9.95
C LEU A 18 -33.89 0.97 9.73
N SER A 19 -33.44 1.03 8.48
CA SER A 19 -32.02 1.26 8.21
C SER A 19 -31.71 2.64 8.77
N ALA A 20 -31.25 2.68 10.02
CA ALA A 20 -30.67 3.88 10.60
C ALA A 20 -29.46 4.22 9.75
N GLN A 21 -29.56 5.27 8.94
CA GLN A 21 -28.45 5.78 8.15
C GLN A 21 -27.34 6.19 9.13
N GLU A 22 -26.20 5.51 9.10
CA GLU A 22 -25.08 5.82 10.00
C GLU A 22 -24.65 7.28 9.80
N THR A 23 -24.88 8.11 10.81
CA THR A 23 -24.34 9.47 10.90
C THR A 23 -22.97 9.41 11.56
N LEU A 24 -21.93 9.86 10.85
CA LEU A 24 -20.57 9.96 11.36
C LEU A 24 -20.28 11.38 11.86
N GLN A 25 -19.46 11.44 12.90
CA GLN A 25 -18.78 12.65 13.35
C GLN A 25 -17.28 12.45 13.19
N ASN A 26 -16.55 13.51 12.83
CA ASN A 26 -15.09 13.46 12.70
C ASN A 26 -14.36 13.44 14.07
N PHE A 27 -15.01 13.90 15.14
CA PHE A 27 -14.56 13.73 16.54
C PHE A 27 -15.75 13.96 17.49
N PRO A 28 -15.67 13.49 18.77
CA PRO A 28 -16.76 13.70 19.74
C PRO A 28 -17.10 15.18 19.95
N GLY A 29 -18.36 15.55 19.72
CA GLY A 29 -18.83 16.94 19.88
C GLY A 29 -18.63 17.84 18.65
N SER A 30 -18.31 17.26 17.50
CA SER A 30 -18.19 18.02 16.25
C SER A 30 -19.53 18.63 15.81
N ALA A 31 -19.46 19.85 15.28
CA ALA A 31 -20.57 20.50 14.58
C ALA A 31 -20.82 19.94 13.17
N TYR A 32 -19.89 19.13 12.64
CA TYR A 32 -20.02 18.51 11.33
C TYR A 32 -20.62 17.11 11.46
N HIS A 33 -21.76 16.91 10.79
CA HIS A 33 -22.46 15.65 10.72
C HIS A 33 -22.44 15.15 9.28
N PHE A 34 -21.93 13.94 9.09
CA PHE A 34 -21.84 13.33 7.76
C PHE A 34 -22.80 12.16 7.68
N THR A 35 -23.56 12.11 6.60
CA THR A 35 -24.40 10.96 6.24
C THR A 35 -23.70 10.20 5.13
N ILE A 36 -23.37 8.94 5.39
CA ILE A 36 -22.80 8.07 4.37
C ILE A 36 -23.90 7.77 3.35
N THR A 37 -23.78 8.25 2.11
CA THR A 37 -24.72 7.89 1.04
C THR A 37 -24.36 6.55 0.41
N HIS A 38 -23.06 6.33 0.20
CA HIS A 38 -22.49 5.09 -0.33
C HIS A 38 -21.13 4.82 0.32
N ARG A 39 -20.82 3.55 0.61
CA ARG A 39 -19.53 3.11 1.13
C ARG A 39 -19.03 1.93 0.32
N ILE A 40 -17.84 2.09 -0.25
CA ILE A 40 -17.12 0.99 -0.90
C ILE A 40 -16.30 0.25 0.16
N PRO A 41 -16.26 -1.09 0.16
CA PRO A 41 -15.40 -1.85 1.05
C PRO A 41 -13.92 -1.47 0.90
N SER A 42 -13.24 -1.32 2.02
CA SER A 42 -11.79 -1.12 2.11
C SER A 42 -11.25 -1.89 3.31
N LEU A 43 -9.95 -2.16 3.30
CA LEU A 43 -9.25 -2.60 4.51
C LEU A 43 -9.18 -1.45 5.53
N PRO A 44 -8.82 -1.74 6.81
CA PRO A 44 -8.65 -0.71 7.84
C PRO A 44 -7.66 0.38 7.44
N VAL A 45 -7.81 1.55 8.06
CA VAL A 45 -6.93 2.70 7.88
C VAL A 45 -5.49 2.31 8.19
N GLN A 46 -4.58 2.80 7.34
CA GLN A 46 -3.15 2.54 7.43
C GLN A 46 -2.39 3.77 7.93
N ASP A 47 -1.18 3.55 8.43
CA ASP A 47 -0.26 4.60 8.86
C ASP A 47 1.07 4.47 8.10
N GLN A 48 1.40 5.49 7.30
CA GLN A 48 2.65 5.55 6.54
C GLN A 48 3.85 6.00 7.39
N GLY A 49 3.63 6.34 8.66
CA GLY A 49 4.64 6.80 9.59
C GLY A 49 5.35 8.06 9.10
N GLN A 50 6.62 8.18 9.45
CA GLN A 50 7.51 9.28 9.06
C GLN A 50 8.13 9.00 7.68
N THR A 51 7.27 8.90 6.66
CA THR A 51 7.67 8.72 5.27
C THR A 51 6.82 9.55 4.32
N GLY A 52 7.34 9.90 3.16
CA GLY A 52 6.65 10.52 2.02
C GLY A 52 6.11 9.49 1.02
N THR A 53 5.62 8.34 1.50
CA THR A 53 5.24 7.20 0.65
C THR A 53 3.72 7.05 0.45
N CYS A 54 2.95 8.12 0.66
CA CYS A 54 1.48 8.14 0.52
C CYS A 54 0.99 7.55 -0.81
N TRP A 55 1.73 7.75 -1.90
CA TRP A 55 1.42 7.21 -3.22
C TRP A 55 1.35 5.66 -3.22
N SER A 56 2.19 4.99 -2.42
CA SER A 56 2.18 3.53 -2.27
C SER A 56 1.03 3.11 -1.36
N PHE A 57 0.83 3.76 -0.21
CA PHE A 57 -0.27 3.45 0.72
C PHE A 57 -1.65 3.65 0.09
N ALA A 58 -1.87 4.79 -0.56
CA ALA A 58 -3.11 5.07 -1.27
C ALA A 58 -3.30 4.11 -2.46
N GLY A 59 -2.24 3.85 -3.21
CA GLY A 59 -2.28 2.94 -4.35
C GLY A 59 -2.56 1.48 -3.97
N ILE A 60 -1.93 0.98 -2.90
CA ILE A 60 -2.20 -0.36 -2.36
C ILE A 60 -3.60 -0.42 -1.77
N SER A 61 -4.04 0.59 -1.02
CA SER A 61 -5.42 0.64 -0.52
C SER A 61 -6.44 0.57 -1.66
N PHE A 62 -6.17 1.25 -2.77
CA PHE A 62 -6.99 1.16 -3.98
C PHE A 62 -6.97 -0.25 -4.59
N ALA A 63 -5.78 -0.84 -4.76
CA ALA A 63 -5.64 -2.19 -5.30
C ALA A 63 -6.32 -3.25 -4.43
N GLU A 64 -6.25 -3.13 -3.10
CA GLU A 64 -6.94 -4.00 -2.14
C GLU A 64 -8.46 -3.88 -2.29
N SER A 65 -9.01 -2.67 -2.39
CA SER A 65 -10.43 -2.46 -2.67
C SER A 65 -10.85 -3.03 -4.05
N GLU A 66 -10.02 -2.91 -5.07
CA GLU A 66 -10.28 -3.51 -6.38
C GLU A 66 -10.25 -5.05 -6.34
N ILE A 67 -9.32 -5.63 -5.57
CA ILE A 67 -9.30 -7.08 -5.34
C ILE A 67 -10.60 -7.53 -4.68
N MET A 68 -11.08 -6.81 -3.67
CA MET A 68 -12.36 -7.09 -3.03
C MET A 68 -13.54 -6.96 -4.01
N ARG A 69 -13.55 -5.91 -4.84
CA ARG A 69 -14.58 -5.68 -5.85
C ARG A 69 -14.66 -6.80 -6.88
N ILE A 70 -13.52 -7.25 -7.40
CA ILE A 70 -13.47 -8.24 -8.48
C ILE A 70 -13.70 -9.66 -7.95
N SER A 71 -13.14 -10.00 -6.79
CA SER A 71 -13.25 -11.36 -6.23
C SER A 71 -14.52 -11.61 -5.43
N GLY A 72 -15.16 -10.56 -4.90
CA GLY A 72 -16.25 -10.68 -3.92
C GLY A 72 -15.79 -11.21 -2.55
N ALA A 73 -14.48 -11.26 -2.28
CA ALA A 73 -13.90 -11.78 -1.05
C ALA A 73 -12.93 -10.78 -0.40
N PRO A 74 -12.58 -10.93 0.89
CA PRO A 74 -11.58 -10.07 1.53
C PRO A 74 -10.24 -10.12 0.79
N ALA A 75 -9.65 -8.95 0.54
CA ALA A 75 -8.31 -8.87 -0.02
C ALA A 75 -7.25 -9.27 1.02
N PRO A 76 -6.15 -9.90 0.60
CA PRO A 76 -4.99 -10.04 1.47
C PRO A 76 -4.39 -8.66 1.73
N LYS A 77 -3.81 -8.46 2.93
CA LYS A 77 -3.04 -7.25 3.21
C LYS A 77 -1.73 -7.28 2.44
N LEU A 78 -1.48 -6.27 1.63
CA LEU A 78 -0.31 -6.19 0.74
C LEU A 78 0.78 -5.30 1.32
N SER A 79 2.02 -5.50 0.90
CA SER A 79 3.17 -4.71 1.36
C SER A 79 3.35 -3.45 0.51
N GLU A 80 3.08 -2.29 1.11
CA GLU A 80 3.36 -0.97 0.53
C GLU A 80 4.87 -0.78 0.31
N MET A 81 5.66 -1.22 1.29
CA MET A 81 7.10 -1.03 1.28
C MET A 81 7.81 -1.89 0.22
N PHE A 82 7.24 -3.02 -0.18
CA PHE A 82 7.78 -3.83 -1.26
C PHE A 82 7.91 -3.02 -2.57
N LEU A 83 6.86 -2.26 -2.91
CA LEU A 83 6.87 -1.41 -4.11
C LEU A 83 7.69 -0.14 -3.92
N VAL A 84 7.67 0.46 -2.73
CA VAL A 84 8.51 1.62 -2.40
C VAL A 84 9.98 1.29 -2.60
N ARG A 85 10.42 0.13 -2.08
CA ARG A 85 11.79 -0.36 -2.23
C ARG A 85 12.20 -0.48 -3.70
N ALA A 86 11.35 -1.09 -4.53
CA ALA A 86 11.62 -1.23 -5.95
C ALA A 86 11.66 0.13 -6.68
N VAL A 87 10.81 1.08 -6.27
CA VAL A 87 10.81 2.44 -6.83
C VAL A 87 12.02 3.25 -6.41
N TYR A 88 12.54 3.08 -5.18
CA TYR A 88 13.83 3.68 -4.81
C TYR A 88 14.94 3.21 -5.75
N PHE A 89 14.99 1.91 -6.05
CA PHE A 89 15.99 1.37 -6.98
C PHE A 89 15.87 1.98 -8.39
N GLN A 90 14.65 2.13 -8.91
CA GLN A 90 14.42 2.80 -10.20
C GLN A 90 14.82 4.29 -10.15
N LYS A 91 14.57 4.96 -9.01
CA LYS A 91 14.98 6.35 -8.80
C LYS A 91 16.50 6.50 -8.75
N THR A 92 17.25 5.55 -8.18
CA THR A 92 18.73 5.65 -8.14
C THR A 92 19.31 5.59 -9.55
N GLU A 93 18.81 4.66 -10.37
CA GLU A 93 19.19 4.55 -11.77
C GLU A 93 18.84 5.83 -12.54
N ARG A 94 17.60 6.33 -12.39
CA ARG A 94 17.16 7.58 -13.04
C ARG A 94 18.02 8.77 -12.61
N TYR A 95 18.35 8.87 -11.34
CA TYR A 95 19.15 9.98 -10.81
C TYR A 95 20.57 9.98 -11.39
N ILE A 96 21.19 8.81 -11.56
CA ILE A 96 22.48 8.66 -12.23
C ILE A 96 22.36 9.05 -13.72
N ARG A 97 21.40 8.46 -14.44
CA ARG A 97 21.20 8.69 -15.88
C ARG A 97 20.91 10.16 -16.21
N MET A 98 20.22 10.86 -15.31
CA MET A 98 19.88 12.27 -15.47
C MET A 98 20.95 13.19 -14.87
N HIS A 99 22.14 12.69 -14.58
CA HIS A 99 23.27 13.47 -14.07
C HIS A 99 22.95 14.31 -12.83
N ALA A 100 22.25 13.70 -11.85
CA ALA A 100 21.78 14.34 -10.62
C ALA A 100 20.78 15.50 -10.85
N ARG A 101 20.12 15.55 -12.00
CA ARG A 101 19.08 16.55 -12.31
C ARG A 101 17.66 16.04 -12.13
N ALA A 102 17.48 14.74 -11.96
CA ALA A 102 16.18 14.19 -11.57
C ALA A 102 15.93 14.48 -10.09
N ASN A 103 14.66 14.69 -9.71
CA ASN A 103 14.28 14.72 -8.31
C ASN A 103 14.59 13.36 -7.66
N PHE A 104 15.14 13.37 -6.45
CA PHE A 104 15.35 12.18 -5.65
C PHE A 104 14.76 12.40 -4.26
N GLY A 105 13.75 11.60 -3.92
CA GLY A 105 13.05 11.67 -2.65
C GLY A 105 12.03 10.54 -2.55
N GLU A 106 11.30 10.49 -1.44
CA GLU A 106 10.39 9.39 -1.13
C GLU A 106 9.11 9.41 -1.97
N GLY A 107 8.66 10.62 -2.33
CA GLY A 107 7.42 10.88 -3.05
C GLY A 107 7.34 10.22 -4.42
N GLY A 108 6.13 9.95 -4.87
CA GLY A 108 5.85 9.24 -6.11
C GLY A 108 4.42 9.51 -6.54
N GLU A 109 4.04 8.87 -7.63
CA GLU A 109 2.79 9.08 -8.34
C GLU A 109 2.03 7.75 -8.50
N PRO A 110 0.71 7.76 -8.78
CA PRO A 110 -0.07 6.54 -8.96
C PRO A 110 0.51 5.58 -10.01
N HIS A 111 1.11 6.10 -11.09
CA HIS A 111 1.75 5.26 -12.10
C HIS A 111 2.99 4.51 -11.58
N ASN A 112 3.63 4.98 -10.49
CA ASN A 112 4.73 4.24 -9.87
C ASN A 112 4.22 2.94 -9.24
N LEU A 113 3.01 2.93 -8.67
CA LEU A 113 2.38 1.70 -8.20
C LEU A 113 2.19 0.70 -9.35
N LEU A 114 1.50 1.14 -10.42
CA LEU A 114 1.15 0.27 -11.56
C LEU A 114 2.40 -0.32 -12.21
N ASN A 115 3.39 0.52 -12.51
CA ASN A 115 4.63 0.09 -13.15
C ASN A 115 5.46 -0.81 -12.22
N SER A 116 5.56 -0.48 -10.93
CA SER A 116 6.33 -1.28 -9.98
C SER A 116 5.68 -2.64 -9.74
N TRP A 117 4.36 -2.70 -9.63
CA TRP A 117 3.62 -3.96 -9.51
C TRP A 117 3.83 -4.85 -10.75
N ASN A 118 3.73 -4.29 -11.96
CA ASN A 118 3.93 -5.06 -13.18
C ASN A 118 5.38 -5.60 -13.29
N ASN A 119 6.36 -4.78 -12.96
CA ASN A 119 7.77 -5.13 -13.11
C ASN A 119 8.29 -6.07 -12.00
N ASN A 120 7.77 -5.96 -10.78
CA ASN A 120 8.32 -6.61 -9.59
C ASN A 120 7.37 -7.61 -8.92
N GLY A 121 6.07 -7.54 -9.23
CA GLY A 121 5.03 -8.25 -8.50
C GLY A 121 4.68 -7.54 -7.19
N ILE A 122 4.11 -8.29 -6.25
CA ILE A 122 3.73 -7.82 -4.92
C ILE A 122 3.89 -8.97 -3.91
N VAL A 123 3.94 -8.65 -2.63
CA VAL A 123 3.95 -9.64 -1.54
C VAL A 123 2.94 -9.25 -0.46
N PRO A 124 2.43 -10.21 0.34
CA PRO A 124 1.64 -9.91 1.52
C PRO A 124 2.45 -9.08 2.54
N LEU A 125 1.77 -8.22 3.30
CA LEU A 125 2.40 -7.42 4.37
C LEU A 125 3.13 -8.32 5.39
N GLY A 126 2.54 -9.45 5.76
CA GLY A 126 3.16 -10.40 6.70
C GLY A 126 4.41 -11.12 6.18
N VAL A 127 4.70 -11.02 4.87
CA VAL A 127 5.91 -11.58 4.26
C VAL A 127 7.05 -10.55 4.26
N TYR A 128 6.71 -9.29 4.08
CA TYR A 128 7.66 -8.18 4.10
C TYR A 128 6.94 -6.91 4.53
N ASP A 129 7.21 -6.44 5.75
CA ASP A 129 6.62 -5.19 6.23
C ASP A 129 7.41 -3.96 5.81
N GLY A 130 8.71 -4.13 5.53
CA GLY A 130 9.64 -3.08 5.13
C GLY A 130 10.02 -2.11 6.24
N LYS A 131 9.84 -2.50 7.51
CA LYS A 131 10.25 -1.70 8.68
C LYS A 131 11.72 -1.94 9.01
N ASP A 132 12.37 -0.94 9.58
CA ASP A 132 13.66 -1.13 10.23
C ASP A 132 13.44 -1.87 11.56
N HIS A 133 13.94 -3.10 11.67
CA HIS A 133 13.86 -3.93 12.88
C HIS A 133 15.15 -3.89 13.71
N SER A 134 16.06 -2.96 13.43
CA SER A 134 17.30 -2.79 14.19
C SER A 134 17.03 -2.27 15.61
N ALA A 135 17.94 -2.52 16.56
CA ALA A 135 17.79 -2.03 17.93
C ALA A 135 17.67 -0.50 18.01
N ASN A 136 18.19 0.23 17.03
CA ASN A 136 18.15 1.69 16.99
C ASN A 136 16.78 2.23 16.55
N SER A 137 15.90 1.42 15.96
CA SER A 137 14.57 1.83 15.50
C SER A 137 13.48 1.71 16.58
N GLN A 138 13.80 1.21 17.78
CA GLN A 138 12.81 0.98 18.85
C GLN A 138 12.06 2.25 19.27
N HIS A 139 12.70 3.42 19.18
CA HIS A 139 12.06 4.71 19.47
C HIS A 139 10.95 5.10 18.48
N LEU A 140 10.88 4.42 17.34
CA LEU A 140 9.86 4.63 16.31
C LEU A 140 8.57 3.84 16.58
N ASN A 141 8.46 3.13 17.72
CA ASN A 141 7.33 2.25 18.03
C ASN A 141 6.99 1.26 16.90
N ASN A 142 8.02 0.70 16.24
CA ASN A 142 7.90 -0.15 15.06
C ASN A 142 7.08 0.49 13.93
N ASN A 143 7.20 1.82 13.73
CA ASN A 143 6.57 2.53 12.63
C ASN A 143 7.58 2.80 11.49
N TYR A 144 7.07 3.13 10.31
CA TYR A 144 7.90 3.47 9.16
C TYR A 144 8.64 4.79 9.38
N CYS A 145 9.93 4.81 9.06
CA CYS A 145 10.74 6.03 9.07
C CYS A 145 11.84 5.92 8.03
N HIS A 146 11.82 6.82 7.05
CA HIS A 146 12.86 6.93 6.03
C HIS A 146 13.73 8.17 6.23
N SER A 147 13.65 8.79 7.41
CA SER A 147 14.47 9.94 7.77
C SER A 147 15.95 9.69 7.50
N GLY A 148 16.52 10.45 6.57
CA GLY A 148 17.93 10.37 6.17
C GLY A 148 18.27 9.26 5.17
N LEU A 149 17.32 8.41 4.77
CA LEU A 149 17.54 7.43 3.69
C LEU A 149 17.77 8.14 2.36
N ASP A 150 16.91 9.11 2.03
CA ASP A 150 17.03 9.95 0.84
C ASP A 150 18.37 10.73 0.82
N THR A 151 18.77 11.25 1.97
CA THR A 151 20.01 11.99 2.17
C THR A 151 21.21 11.08 1.94
N GLN A 152 21.21 9.85 2.49
CA GLN A 152 22.29 8.88 2.25
C GLN A 152 22.36 8.45 0.80
N PHE A 153 21.22 8.25 0.13
CA PHE A 153 21.20 8.00 -1.31
C PHE A 153 21.81 9.17 -2.08
N VAL A 154 21.41 10.41 -1.83
CA VAL A 154 21.93 11.57 -2.54
C VAL A 154 23.44 11.72 -2.29
N GLN A 155 23.92 11.56 -1.06
CA GLN A 155 25.34 11.62 -0.71
C GLN A 155 26.16 10.57 -1.48
N PHE A 156 25.65 9.35 -1.59
CA PHE A 156 26.32 8.27 -2.33
C PHE A 156 26.25 8.47 -3.85
N LEU A 157 25.08 8.82 -4.39
CA LEU A 157 24.82 8.82 -5.83
C LEU A 157 25.28 10.10 -6.53
N GLN A 158 25.25 11.27 -5.86
CA GLN A 158 25.52 12.55 -6.51
C GLN A 158 26.93 12.65 -7.13
N PRO A 159 28.02 12.21 -6.47
CA PRO A 159 29.35 12.20 -7.07
C PRO A 159 29.41 11.30 -8.31
N ILE A 160 28.77 10.14 -8.26
CA ILE A 160 28.69 9.17 -9.37
C ILE A 160 27.90 9.77 -10.55
N ALA A 161 26.75 10.36 -10.26
CA ALA A 161 25.84 10.92 -11.25
C ALA A 161 26.44 12.14 -11.99
N ARG A 162 27.24 12.96 -11.30
CA ARG A 162 27.88 14.15 -11.89
C ARG A 162 29.14 13.87 -12.70
N HIS A 163 29.70 12.67 -12.60
CA HIS A 163 30.87 12.30 -13.38
C HIS A 163 30.51 12.15 -14.87
N SER A 164 31.34 12.69 -15.75
CA SER A 164 31.16 12.57 -17.21
C SER A 164 31.52 11.16 -17.66
N GLY A 165 30.64 10.51 -18.43
CA GLY A 165 30.88 9.14 -18.92
C GLY A 165 30.50 8.04 -17.93
N THR A 166 29.69 8.34 -16.91
CA THR A 166 29.20 7.35 -15.94
C THR A 166 28.47 6.20 -16.64
N ILE A 167 29.04 5.01 -16.54
CA ILE A 167 28.39 3.75 -16.87
C ILE A 167 27.71 3.24 -15.60
N LEU A 168 26.49 2.72 -15.73
CA LEU A 168 25.81 2.01 -14.65
C LEU A 168 26.62 0.75 -14.29
N THR A 169 27.36 0.82 -13.19
CA THR A 169 28.19 -0.30 -12.70
C THR A 169 27.44 -1.18 -11.71
N GLN A 170 27.91 -2.41 -11.49
CA GLN A 170 27.37 -3.23 -10.40
C GLN A 170 27.56 -2.57 -9.01
N HIS A 171 28.51 -1.64 -8.87
CA HIS A 171 28.79 -0.98 -7.59
C HIS A 171 27.64 -0.08 -7.12
N TYR A 172 26.97 0.69 -8.01
CA TYR A 172 25.83 1.51 -7.56
C TYR A 172 24.64 0.65 -7.16
N ALA A 173 24.40 -0.46 -7.87
CA ALA A 173 23.33 -1.41 -7.57
C ALA A 173 23.54 -2.05 -6.19
N ASN A 174 24.76 -2.51 -5.90
CA ASN A 174 25.11 -3.10 -4.61
C ASN A 174 24.99 -2.10 -3.45
N ALA A 175 25.42 -0.85 -3.65
CA ALA A 175 25.28 0.18 -2.63
C ALA A 175 23.82 0.61 -2.42
N THR A 176 23.04 0.65 -3.51
CA THR A 176 21.59 0.89 -3.42
C THR A 176 20.92 -0.19 -2.58
N GLU A 177 21.22 -1.46 -2.88
CA GLU A 177 20.72 -2.62 -2.15
C GLU A 177 21.14 -2.59 -0.67
N ALA A 178 22.39 -2.26 -0.37
CA ALA A 178 22.88 -2.17 1.01
C ALA A 178 22.15 -1.10 1.84
N LEU A 179 21.87 0.08 1.26
CA LEU A 179 21.10 1.12 1.93
C LEU A 179 19.64 0.69 2.13
N LEU A 180 19.00 0.10 1.12
CA LEU A 180 17.64 -0.41 1.26
C LEU A 180 17.55 -1.53 2.31
N GLN A 181 18.52 -2.45 2.33
CA GLN A 181 18.56 -3.51 3.33
C GLN A 181 18.73 -2.96 4.75
N LYS A 182 19.56 -1.92 4.93
CA LYS A 182 19.77 -1.29 6.23
C LYS A 182 18.49 -0.65 6.79
N TYR A 183 17.70 0.01 5.94
CA TYR A 183 16.53 0.80 6.38
C TYR A 183 15.20 0.06 6.28
N MET A 184 15.10 -0.93 5.40
CA MET A 184 13.85 -1.59 5.05
C MET A 184 13.96 -3.12 5.08
N GLY A 185 15.14 -3.67 5.39
CA GLY A 185 15.40 -5.11 5.27
C GLY A 185 15.38 -5.61 3.82
N ALA A 186 15.57 -6.93 3.67
CA ALA A 186 15.51 -7.61 2.39
C ALA A 186 14.19 -8.40 2.28
N PRO A 187 13.40 -8.21 1.21
CA PRO A 187 12.25 -9.07 0.96
C PRO A 187 12.73 -10.48 0.60
N PRO A 188 12.01 -11.55 1.03
CA PRO A 188 12.39 -12.90 0.68
C PRO A 188 12.19 -13.17 -0.82
N GLU A 189 13.14 -13.86 -1.45
CA GLU A 189 13.00 -14.27 -2.87
C GLU A 189 11.81 -15.22 -3.08
N ARG A 190 11.56 -16.08 -2.07
CA ARG A 190 10.46 -17.03 -2.04
C ARG A 190 9.84 -17.08 -0.65
N PHE A 191 8.52 -17.25 -0.60
CA PHE A 191 7.76 -17.32 0.64
C PHE A 191 6.61 -18.32 0.53
N ASN A 192 6.17 -18.85 1.67
CA ASN A 192 4.99 -19.69 1.74
C ASN A 192 3.76 -18.85 2.06
N TYR A 193 2.68 -19.07 1.32
CA TYR A 193 1.40 -18.42 1.54
C TYR A 193 0.29 -19.44 1.27
N ASN A 194 -0.59 -19.67 2.25
CA ASN A 194 -1.69 -20.65 2.18
C ASN A 194 -1.25 -22.03 1.67
N GLY A 195 -0.12 -22.54 2.17
CA GLY A 195 0.40 -23.88 1.84
C GLY A 195 1.10 -24.00 0.48
N LYS A 196 1.30 -22.91 -0.26
CA LYS A 196 2.02 -22.90 -1.54
C LYS A 196 3.19 -21.92 -1.50
N THR A 197 4.28 -22.27 -2.20
CA THR A 197 5.46 -21.41 -2.31
C THR A 197 5.34 -20.46 -3.52
N TYR A 198 5.57 -19.18 -3.28
CA TYR A 198 5.52 -18.12 -4.29
C TYR A 198 6.82 -17.31 -4.31
N ASN A 199 7.02 -16.56 -5.39
CA ASN A 199 7.81 -15.32 -5.38
C ASN A 199 6.84 -14.16 -5.62
N ALA A 200 7.32 -12.92 -5.53
CA ALA A 200 6.46 -11.74 -5.66
C ALA A 200 5.65 -11.70 -6.97
N LYS A 201 6.27 -12.11 -8.10
CA LYS A 201 5.59 -12.15 -9.41
C LYS A 201 4.54 -13.24 -9.49
N SER A 202 4.83 -14.45 -8.98
CA SER A 202 3.87 -15.55 -9.05
C SER A 202 2.71 -15.34 -8.07
N PHE A 203 2.95 -14.69 -6.93
CA PHE A 203 1.88 -14.26 -6.02
C PHE A 203 1.01 -13.17 -6.65
N ALA A 204 1.61 -12.12 -7.25
CA ALA A 204 0.84 -11.08 -7.94
C ALA A 204 -0.12 -11.64 -9.00
N LYS A 205 0.30 -12.69 -9.72
CA LYS A 205 -0.53 -13.35 -10.74
C LYS A 205 -1.76 -14.07 -10.18
N THR A 206 -1.77 -14.47 -8.90
CA THR A 206 -2.96 -15.08 -8.28
C THR A 206 -4.02 -14.05 -7.93
N LEU A 207 -3.66 -12.78 -7.84
CA LEU A 207 -4.57 -11.69 -7.53
C LEU A 207 -5.35 -11.27 -8.79
N PRO A 208 -6.64 -10.90 -8.64
CA PRO A 208 -7.46 -10.44 -9.75
C PRO A 208 -7.08 -9.05 -10.25
N PHE A 209 -6.36 -8.25 -9.47
CA PHE A 209 -5.91 -6.91 -9.87
C PHE A 209 -4.88 -6.98 -11.00
N LYS A 210 -5.12 -6.24 -12.09
CA LYS A 210 -4.26 -6.15 -13.27
C LYS A 210 -3.89 -4.69 -13.53
N PRO A 211 -2.62 -4.27 -13.34
CA PRO A 211 -2.22 -2.88 -13.53
C PRO A 211 -2.62 -2.29 -14.89
N GLU A 212 -2.66 -3.10 -15.94
CA GLU A 212 -3.04 -2.74 -17.31
C GLU A 212 -4.50 -2.30 -17.47
N ASP A 213 -5.38 -2.62 -16.52
CA ASP A 213 -6.80 -2.22 -16.55
C ASP A 213 -7.02 -0.77 -16.07
N TYR A 214 -5.97 -0.10 -15.58
CA TYR A 214 -6.06 1.22 -14.94
C TYR A 214 -5.29 2.29 -15.71
N ILE A 215 -5.87 3.48 -15.77
CA ILE A 215 -5.31 4.65 -16.45
C ILE A 215 -5.37 5.88 -15.55
N CYS A 216 -4.36 6.74 -15.65
CA CYS A 216 -4.29 7.99 -14.89
C CYS A 216 -4.92 9.14 -15.70
N PHE A 217 -5.75 9.96 -15.05
CA PHE A 217 -6.35 11.16 -15.64
C PHE A 217 -5.94 12.40 -14.84
N THR A 218 -5.88 13.55 -15.50
CA THR A 218 -5.60 14.87 -14.92
C THR A 218 -6.42 15.96 -15.58
#